data_AF-A0A517YTL1-F1
#
_entry.id   AF-A0A517YTL1-F1
#
_cell.length_a   1.000
_cell.length_b   1.000
_cell.length_c   1.000
_cell.angle_alpha   90.00
_cell.angle_beta   90.00
_cell.angle_gamma   90.00
#
_symmetry.space_group_name_H-M   'P 1'
#
loop_
_entity.id
_entity.type
_entity.pdbx_description
1 polymer ?
#
loop_
_entity_poly.entity_id
_entity_poly.type
_entity_poly.pdbx_seq_one_letter_code
_entity_poly.pdbx_strand_id
1 'polypeptide(L)'
;MQERLQELVNRYIQTLDENTFADLVSEVTPYITSICRKYIEDSADTDDAIQETLIKFANHLQNIHSNHLAWLARTARNTAISINRHQQSQRLRRETKATLPEHTIPWESLYYRLDHALNQISKEYQSYIIHHHIQHKPLYQIAEQKQISKSTASRRLADAQYALRSTFKEMQLDTYDDLCNDHLFVSAVLNYTPEHVAPTNTHLLPMSPHKRDRTLKPIRIGIFISQQSHMLRSKHGTRLHFAFQLINMGRITHPNLHIVGLIEPGSIDYGPVEASLREFSFNAGYMDATNAEALKTLDVITLGYNFAISPTIIRAITEAVESGVGLLNEGHCGGAIPGHHHHSLQNLMLAQSYLGYHHVHPNICHIPLKSTVLKRHPIIQGLAPGDSLSIPGCGPVFIPKPETTILLQNDQAVLPTSHHYRIACPKPTRKPILVVGNIGSGRVIVNTSFFFDSIGSHKSMQGDFTLNMLNYLAEPRLNQKLQAMTYT
;
A
#
# COMPACT_ATOMS: atom_id res chain seq x y z
N MET A 1 -15.96 29.28 -25.86
CA MET A 1 -15.44 28.26 -24.92
C MET A 1 -14.03 28.57 -24.45
N GLN A 2 -13.01 28.73 -25.33
CA GLN A 2 -11.63 29.01 -24.89
C GLN A 2 -11.47 30.29 -24.06
N GLU A 3 -12.08 31.41 -24.49
CA GLU A 3 -11.98 32.70 -23.79
C GLU A 3 -12.64 32.67 -22.41
N ARG A 4 -13.86 32.12 -22.33
CA ARG A 4 -14.57 31.88 -21.07
C ARG A 4 -13.82 30.94 -20.12
N LEU A 5 -13.22 29.88 -20.68
CA LEU A 5 -12.37 28.96 -19.91
C LEU A 5 -11.15 29.69 -19.34
N GLN A 6 -10.49 30.53 -20.14
CA GLN A 6 -9.34 31.32 -19.71
C GLN A 6 -9.71 32.30 -18.58
N GLU A 7 -10.87 32.94 -18.68
CA GLU A 7 -11.38 33.85 -17.64
C GLU A 7 -11.62 33.13 -16.31
N LEU A 8 -12.30 31.97 -16.35
CA LEU A 8 -12.56 31.15 -15.16
C LEU A 8 -11.26 30.63 -14.51
N VAL A 9 -10.28 30.22 -15.34
CA VAL A 9 -8.95 29.80 -14.84
C VAL A 9 -8.23 30.95 -14.14
N ASN A 10 -8.17 32.13 -14.77
CA ASN A 10 -7.49 33.29 -14.19
C ASN A 10 -8.12 33.71 -12.85
N ARG A 11 -9.46 33.74 -12.80
CA ARG A 11 -10.20 34.06 -11.57
C ARG A 11 -9.94 33.02 -10.48
N TYR A 12 -9.98 31.73 -10.80
CA TYR A 12 -9.70 30.66 -9.85
C TYR A 12 -8.28 30.71 -9.30
N ILE A 13 -7.27 31.00 -10.14
CA ILE A 13 -5.87 31.12 -9.69
C ILE A 13 -5.70 32.28 -8.69
N GLN A 14 -6.45 33.38 -8.85
CA GLN A 14 -6.35 34.55 -7.99
C GLN A 14 -7.11 34.41 -6.66
N THR A 15 -8.27 33.77 -6.67
CA THR A 15 -9.16 33.71 -5.51
C THR A 15 -9.07 32.40 -4.75
N LEU A 16 -8.64 31.32 -5.41
CA LEU A 16 -8.72 29.93 -4.94
C LEU A 16 -10.13 29.55 -4.43
N ASP A 17 -11.16 30.20 -4.98
CA ASP A 17 -12.55 30.05 -4.58
C ASP A 17 -13.18 28.79 -5.19
N GLU A 18 -13.86 28.00 -4.35
CA GLU A 18 -14.49 26.74 -4.74
C GLU A 18 -15.65 26.93 -5.72
N ASN A 19 -16.37 28.06 -5.67
CA ASN A 19 -17.48 28.32 -6.59
C ASN A 19 -16.97 28.55 -8.02
N THR A 20 -15.87 29.31 -8.15
CA THR A 20 -15.21 29.54 -9.43
C THR A 20 -14.65 28.24 -10.03
N PHE A 21 -14.20 27.29 -9.18
CA PHE A 21 -13.76 25.97 -9.63
C PHE A 21 -14.92 25.09 -10.10
N ALA A 22 -16.08 25.14 -9.42
CA ALA A 22 -17.26 24.39 -9.83
C ALA A 22 -17.76 24.84 -11.22
N ASP A 23 -17.76 26.15 -11.48
CA ASP A 23 -18.09 26.72 -12.79
C ASP A 23 -17.10 26.26 -13.87
N LEU A 24 -15.81 26.23 -13.54
CA LEU A 24 -14.75 25.74 -14.42
C LEU A 24 -14.97 24.27 -14.83
N VAL A 25 -15.28 23.40 -13.85
CA VAL A 25 -15.51 21.96 -14.08
C VAL A 25 -16.77 21.75 -14.92
N SER A 26 -17.86 22.46 -14.61
CA SER A 26 -19.11 22.38 -15.35
C SER A 26 -18.93 22.75 -16.84
N GLU A 27 -18.13 23.78 -17.12
CA GLU A 27 -17.87 24.25 -18.48
C GLU A 27 -17.07 23.23 -19.32
N VAL A 28 -16.07 22.56 -18.75
CA VAL A 28 -15.17 21.68 -19.52
C VAL A 28 -15.61 20.23 -19.60
N THR A 29 -16.47 19.77 -18.68
CA THR A 29 -16.89 18.36 -18.59
C THR A 29 -17.54 17.86 -19.89
N PRO A 30 -18.53 18.54 -20.50
CA PRO A 30 -19.15 18.07 -21.74
C PRO A 30 -18.14 17.90 -22.88
N TYR A 31 -17.13 18.78 -22.96
CA TYR A 31 -16.08 18.71 -23.96
C TYR A 31 -15.18 17.49 -23.77
N ILE A 32 -14.73 17.23 -22.54
CA ILE A 32 -13.92 16.05 -22.19
C ILE A 32 -14.69 14.75 -22.48
N THR A 33 -15.98 14.71 -22.11
CA THR A 33 -16.87 13.57 -22.36
C THR A 33 -16.95 13.23 -23.84
N SER A 34 -17.09 14.24 -24.70
CA SER A 34 -17.16 14.04 -26.16
C SER A 34 -15.88 13.43 -26.75
N ILE A 35 -14.73 13.61 -26.09
CA ILE A 35 -13.45 13.08 -26.53
C ILE A 35 -13.24 11.66 -26.01
N CYS A 36 -13.54 11.40 -24.73
CA CYS A 36 -13.37 10.08 -24.12
C CYS A 36 -14.24 9.01 -24.80
N ARG A 37 -15.49 9.36 -25.14
CA ARG A 37 -16.44 8.48 -25.85
C ARG A 37 -15.97 8.02 -27.24
N LYS A 38 -14.97 8.67 -27.84
CA LYS A 38 -14.39 8.23 -29.13
C LYS A 38 -13.44 7.05 -28.98
N TYR A 39 -12.99 6.76 -27.76
CA TYR A 39 -11.95 5.76 -27.49
C TYR A 39 -12.40 4.68 -26.50
N ILE A 40 -13.55 4.86 -25.85
CA ILE A 40 -14.09 3.96 -24.83
C ILE A 40 -15.56 3.70 -25.17
N GLU A 41 -15.92 2.42 -25.31
CA GLU A 41 -17.30 1.97 -25.57
C GLU A 41 -18.11 1.82 -24.27
N ASP A 42 -17.47 1.49 -23.15
CA ASP A 42 -18.10 1.32 -21.84
C ASP A 42 -18.37 2.67 -21.16
N SER A 43 -19.60 2.87 -20.67
CA SER A 43 -19.99 4.12 -20.00
C SER A 43 -19.23 4.34 -18.69
N ALA A 44 -18.90 3.28 -17.95
CA ALA A 44 -18.20 3.39 -16.67
C ALA A 44 -16.73 3.79 -16.86
N ASP A 45 -16.05 3.20 -17.84
CA ASP A 45 -14.65 3.56 -18.16
C ASP A 45 -14.56 4.98 -18.76
N THR A 46 -15.63 5.46 -19.40
CA THR A 46 -15.72 6.82 -19.93
C THR A 46 -15.76 7.86 -18.81
N ASP A 47 -16.53 7.60 -17.75
CA ASP A 47 -16.62 8.46 -16.58
C ASP A 47 -15.29 8.53 -15.83
N ASP A 48 -14.58 7.41 -15.71
CA ASP A 48 -13.23 7.35 -15.13
C ASP A 48 -12.23 8.20 -15.94
N ALA A 49 -12.27 8.13 -17.28
CA ALA A 49 -11.41 8.93 -18.14
C ALA A 49 -11.69 10.43 -18.05
N ILE A 50 -12.97 10.82 -17.89
CA ILE A 50 -13.37 12.22 -17.69
C ILE A 50 -12.81 12.74 -16.37
N GLN A 51 -12.99 11.99 -15.28
CA GLN A 51 -12.53 12.38 -13.95
C GLN A 51 -11.00 12.50 -13.88
N GLU A 52 -10.27 11.52 -14.39
CA GLU A 52 -8.80 11.58 -14.38
C GLU A 52 -8.28 12.76 -15.21
N THR A 53 -8.96 13.12 -16.31
CA THR A 53 -8.64 14.31 -17.10
C THR A 53 -8.89 15.61 -16.33
N LEU A 54 -10.02 15.71 -15.61
CA LEU A 54 -10.36 16.87 -14.77
C LEU A 54 -9.35 17.06 -13.62
N ILE A 55 -8.91 15.97 -12.98
CA ILE A 55 -7.89 16.01 -11.91
C ILE A 55 -6.55 16.49 -12.47
N LYS A 56 -6.12 15.93 -13.61
CA LYS A 56 -4.90 16.39 -14.28
C LYS A 56 -5.03 17.86 -14.66
N PHE A 57 -6.19 18.29 -15.14
CA PHE A 57 -6.43 19.69 -15.48
C PHE A 57 -6.25 20.58 -14.26
N ALA A 58 -6.93 20.28 -13.14
CA ALA A 58 -6.83 21.03 -11.90
C ALA A 58 -5.39 21.14 -11.38
N ASN A 59 -4.63 20.05 -11.40
CA ASN A 59 -3.24 20.01 -10.94
C ASN A 59 -2.26 20.77 -11.84
N HIS A 60 -2.62 21.02 -13.10
CA HIS A 60 -1.76 21.67 -14.08
C HIS A 60 -2.23 23.07 -14.49
N LEU A 61 -3.33 23.58 -13.94
CA LEU A 61 -3.93 24.89 -14.29
C LEU A 61 -2.91 26.04 -14.36
N GLN A 62 -1.97 26.12 -13.41
CA GLN A 62 -0.96 27.19 -13.35
C GLN A 62 0.22 26.97 -14.33
N ASN A 63 0.39 25.76 -14.83
CA ASN A 63 1.53 25.33 -15.65
C ASN A 63 1.16 25.10 -17.12
N ILE A 64 -0.09 25.37 -17.51
CA ILE A 64 -0.57 25.28 -18.89
C ILE A 64 -0.30 26.62 -19.58
N HIS A 65 0.85 26.73 -20.24
CA HIS A 65 1.23 27.92 -21.01
C HIS A 65 0.65 27.93 -22.44
N SER A 66 -0.02 26.84 -22.84
CA SER A 66 -0.67 26.66 -24.14
C SER A 66 -2.19 26.81 -24.05
N ASN A 67 -2.89 26.74 -25.18
CA ASN A 67 -4.36 26.71 -25.21
C ASN A 67 -4.93 25.56 -24.31
N HIS A 68 -5.71 25.92 -23.30
CA HIS A 68 -6.33 25.02 -22.32
C HIS A 68 -7.21 23.92 -22.96
N LEU A 69 -7.96 24.21 -24.02
CA LEU A 69 -8.74 23.20 -24.73
C LEU A 69 -7.86 22.21 -25.50
N ALA A 70 -6.78 22.68 -26.12
CA ALA A 70 -5.83 21.79 -26.81
C ALA A 70 -5.12 20.85 -25.82
N TRP A 71 -4.79 21.36 -24.63
CA TRP A 71 -4.24 20.56 -23.53
C TRP A 71 -5.26 19.52 -23.04
N LEU A 72 -6.50 19.94 -22.78
CA LEU A 72 -7.59 19.07 -22.34
C LEU A 72 -7.86 17.95 -23.36
N ALA A 73 -7.89 18.27 -24.65
CA ALA A 73 -8.14 17.30 -25.69
C ALA A 73 -7.05 16.22 -25.78
N ARG A 74 -5.78 16.63 -25.64
CA ARG A 74 -4.64 15.70 -25.63
C ARG A 74 -4.67 14.82 -24.38
N THR A 75 -4.90 15.42 -23.21
CA THR A 75 -4.94 14.71 -21.93
C THR A 75 -6.12 13.73 -21.86
N ALA A 76 -7.31 14.15 -22.31
CA ALA A 76 -8.50 13.30 -22.40
C ALA A 76 -8.27 12.07 -23.29
N ARG A 77 -7.74 12.29 -24.50
CA ARG A 77 -7.41 11.22 -25.44
C ARG A 77 -6.43 10.22 -24.86
N ASN A 78 -5.31 10.70 -24.31
CA ASN A 78 -4.26 9.82 -23.77
C ASN A 78 -4.75 9.03 -22.56
N THR A 79 -5.54 9.66 -21.70
CA THR A 79 -6.16 9.04 -20.53
C THR A 79 -7.15 7.95 -20.95
N ALA A 80 -8.04 8.25 -21.91
CA ALA A 80 -9.01 7.30 -22.42
C ALA A 80 -8.35 6.07 -23.09
N ILE A 81 -7.31 6.29 -23.90
CA ILE A 81 -6.53 5.21 -24.54
C ILE A 81 -5.80 4.35 -23.49
N SER A 82 -5.28 4.96 -22.43
CA SER A 82 -4.59 4.24 -21.35
C SER A 82 -5.55 3.33 -20.59
N ILE A 83 -6.71 3.85 -20.22
CA ILE A 83 -7.76 3.09 -19.51
C ILE A 83 -8.27 1.93 -20.38
N ASN A 84 -8.60 2.20 -21.64
CA ASN A 84 -9.08 1.15 -22.55
C ASN A 84 -8.04 0.03 -22.74
N ARG A 85 -6.76 0.39 -22.94
CA ARG A 85 -5.67 -0.59 -23.08
C ARG A 85 -5.49 -1.46 -21.84
N HIS A 86 -5.60 -0.87 -20.65
CA HIS A 86 -5.50 -1.60 -19.39
C HIS A 86 -6.67 -2.57 -19.24
N GLN A 87 -7.90 -2.14 -19.55
CA GLN A 87 -9.09 -3.00 -19.46
C GLN A 87 -9.09 -4.13 -20.50
N GLN A 88 -8.70 -3.84 -21.74
CA GLN A 88 -8.58 -4.86 -22.79
C GLN A 88 -7.54 -5.92 -22.42
N SER A 89 -6.39 -5.52 -21.85
CA SER A 89 -5.39 -6.47 -21.33
C SER A 89 -5.93 -7.32 -20.17
N GLN A 90 -6.85 -6.81 -19.37
CA GLN A 90 -7.48 -7.55 -18.27
C GLN A 90 -8.58 -8.49 -18.76
N ARG A 91 -9.35 -8.10 -19.79
CA ARG A 91 -10.36 -8.94 -20.44
C ARG A 91 -9.70 -10.15 -21.12
N LEU A 92 -8.65 -9.93 -21.92
CA LEU A 92 -7.88 -11.02 -22.52
C LEU A 92 -7.33 -11.98 -21.45
N ARG A 93 -6.75 -11.48 -20.36
CA ARG A 93 -6.24 -12.34 -19.27
C ARG A 93 -7.32 -13.18 -18.57
N ARG A 94 -8.55 -12.68 -18.49
CA ARG A 94 -9.68 -13.41 -17.91
C ARG A 94 -10.20 -14.49 -18.85
N GLU A 95 -10.28 -14.18 -20.14
CA GLU A 95 -10.69 -15.12 -21.18
C GLU A 95 -9.66 -16.25 -21.35
N THR A 96 -8.35 -15.94 -21.33
CA THR A 96 -7.28 -16.96 -21.39
C THR A 96 -7.26 -17.88 -20.16
N LYS A 97 -7.68 -17.40 -18.97
CA LYS A 97 -7.79 -18.25 -17.76
C LYS A 97 -9.01 -19.19 -17.78
N ALA A 98 -10.00 -18.95 -18.63
CA ALA A 98 -11.24 -19.75 -18.68
C ALA A 98 -11.15 -20.97 -19.62
N THR A 99 -10.10 -21.09 -20.44
CA THR A 99 -9.98 -22.12 -21.50
C THR A 99 -8.78 -23.05 -21.39
N LEU A 100 -8.01 -23.05 -20.30
CA LEU A 100 -6.85 -23.94 -20.15
C LEU A 100 -7.21 -25.24 -19.39
N PRO A 101 -7.12 -26.43 -20.03
CA PRO A 101 -7.03 -27.70 -19.33
C PRO A 101 -5.66 -27.84 -18.65
N GLU A 102 -5.65 -28.42 -17.47
CA GLU A 102 -4.47 -28.69 -16.66
C GLU A 102 -3.60 -29.78 -17.33
N HIS A 103 -2.71 -29.38 -18.23
CA HIS A 103 -1.59 -30.21 -18.70
C HIS A 103 -0.27 -29.43 -18.67
N THR A 104 0.75 -30.12 -18.19
CA THR A 104 2.10 -29.68 -17.82
C THR A 104 2.87 -29.08 -18.97
N ILE A 105 3.04 -27.76 -18.96
CA ILE A 105 4.08 -27.07 -19.74
C ILE A 105 5.42 -27.27 -18.98
N PRO A 106 6.46 -27.87 -19.58
CA PRO A 106 7.78 -27.97 -18.94
C PRO A 106 8.40 -26.57 -18.80
N TRP A 107 8.55 -26.10 -17.57
CA TRP A 107 9.10 -24.79 -17.22
C TRP A 107 10.48 -24.53 -17.85
N GLU A 108 11.24 -25.60 -18.13
CA GLU A 108 12.56 -25.58 -18.75
C GLU A 108 12.55 -24.97 -20.17
N SER A 109 11.46 -25.18 -20.93
CA SER A 109 11.28 -24.62 -22.27
C SER A 109 11.07 -23.10 -22.25
N LEU A 110 10.38 -22.61 -21.22
CA LEU A 110 10.12 -21.17 -21.02
C LEU A 110 11.41 -20.42 -20.64
N TYR A 111 12.25 -21.02 -19.80
CA TYR A 111 13.54 -20.43 -19.39
C TYR A 111 14.53 -20.30 -20.56
N TYR A 112 14.61 -21.28 -21.45
CA TYR A 112 15.49 -21.21 -22.63
C TYR A 112 15.10 -20.06 -23.58
N ARG A 113 13.79 -19.89 -23.83
CA ARG A 113 13.29 -18.81 -24.70
C ARG A 113 13.52 -17.42 -24.09
N LEU A 114 13.35 -17.31 -22.77
CA LEU A 114 13.65 -16.09 -22.03
C LEU A 114 15.14 -15.74 -22.11
N ASP A 115 16.03 -16.71 -21.93
CA ASP A 115 17.48 -16.50 -22.01
C ASP A 115 17.92 -16.08 -23.43
N HIS A 116 17.38 -16.71 -24.47
CA HIS A 116 17.66 -16.34 -25.86
C HIS A 116 17.19 -14.91 -26.17
N ALA A 117 15.97 -14.54 -25.78
CA ALA A 117 15.44 -13.19 -26.01
C ALA A 117 16.18 -12.12 -25.19
N LEU A 118 16.58 -12.44 -23.95
CA LEU A 118 17.43 -11.56 -23.16
C LEU A 118 18.79 -11.36 -23.86
N ASN A 119 19.38 -12.40 -24.44
CA ASN A 119 20.67 -12.27 -25.13
C ASN A 119 20.65 -11.40 -26.39
N GLN A 120 19.48 -11.11 -26.97
CA GLN A 120 19.35 -10.24 -28.14
C GLN A 120 19.14 -8.75 -27.81
N ILE A 121 18.77 -8.40 -26.58
CA ILE A 121 18.71 -7.00 -26.15
C ILE A 121 20.05 -6.53 -25.57
N SER A 122 20.28 -5.21 -25.50
CA SER A 122 21.55 -4.66 -25.00
C SER A 122 21.88 -5.14 -23.58
N LYS A 123 23.17 -5.32 -23.25
CA LYS A 123 23.61 -5.73 -21.91
C LYS A 123 23.15 -4.77 -20.81
N GLU A 124 22.99 -3.50 -21.13
CA GLU A 124 22.41 -2.53 -20.22
C GLU A 124 20.93 -2.85 -19.91
N TYR A 125 20.12 -3.13 -20.94
CA TYR A 125 18.71 -3.49 -20.79
C TYR A 125 18.52 -4.86 -20.13
N GLN A 126 19.34 -5.86 -20.50
CA GLN A 126 19.41 -7.14 -19.79
C GLN A 126 19.63 -6.90 -18.30
N SER A 127 20.61 -6.05 -17.95
CA SER A 127 20.88 -5.70 -16.57
C SER A 127 19.65 -5.11 -15.87
N TYR A 128 18.87 -4.22 -16.51
CA TYR A 128 17.65 -3.69 -15.86
C TYR A 128 16.60 -4.79 -15.62
N ILE A 129 16.40 -5.68 -16.59
CA ILE A 129 15.40 -6.75 -16.50
C ILE A 129 15.82 -7.81 -15.48
N ILE A 130 17.07 -8.27 -15.54
CA ILE A 130 17.63 -9.26 -14.61
C ILE A 130 17.61 -8.70 -13.19
N HIS A 131 18.13 -7.49 -12.97
CA HIS A 131 18.15 -6.92 -11.64
C HIS A 131 16.73 -6.74 -11.08
N HIS A 132 15.78 -6.26 -11.88
CA HIS A 132 14.45 -5.94 -11.38
C HIS A 132 13.53 -7.16 -11.25
N HIS A 133 13.45 -8.00 -12.29
CA HIS A 133 12.48 -9.09 -12.39
C HIS A 133 13.01 -10.45 -11.93
N ILE A 134 14.32 -10.70 -12.08
CA ILE A 134 14.93 -12.00 -11.73
C ILE A 134 15.57 -11.94 -10.34
N GLN A 135 16.28 -10.84 -10.03
CA GLN A 135 16.94 -10.64 -8.75
C GLN A 135 16.10 -9.81 -7.77
N HIS A 136 14.87 -9.44 -8.16
CA HIS A 136 13.91 -8.71 -7.35
C HIS A 136 14.45 -7.40 -6.73
N LYS A 137 15.41 -6.74 -7.37
CA LYS A 137 15.93 -5.46 -6.91
C LYS A 137 14.92 -4.34 -7.20
N PRO A 138 14.51 -3.55 -6.19
CA PRO A 138 13.66 -2.40 -6.41
C PRO A 138 14.39 -1.32 -7.21
N LEU A 139 13.62 -0.51 -7.96
CA LEU A 139 14.16 0.49 -8.90
C LEU A 139 15.12 1.49 -8.26
N TYR A 140 14.99 1.81 -6.97
CA TYR A 140 15.92 2.72 -6.29
C TYR A 140 17.31 2.09 -6.08
N GLN A 141 17.40 0.78 -5.81
CA GLN A 141 18.69 0.08 -5.69
C GLN A 141 19.37 -0.02 -7.05
N ILE A 142 18.59 -0.24 -8.12
CA ILE A 142 19.11 -0.22 -9.48
C ILE A 142 19.59 1.19 -9.84
N ALA A 143 18.86 2.23 -9.41
CA ALA A 143 19.23 3.62 -9.62
C ALA A 143 20.52 3.98 -8.87
N GLU A 144 20.65 3.57 -7.60
CA GLU A 144 21.84 3.77 -6.77
C GLU A 144 23.05 3.01 -7.32
N GLN A 145 22.89 1.72 -7.66
CA GLN A 145 23.93 0.88 -8.25
C GLN A 145 24.44 1.47 -9.59
N LYS A 146 23.58 2.16 -10.33
CA LYS A 146 23.91 2.78 -11.62
C LYS A 146 24.16 4.29 -11.52
N GLN A 147 24.15 4.87 -10.32
CA GLN A 147 24.35 6.30 -10.05
C GLN A 147 23.45 7.23 -10.89
N ILE A 148 22.18 6.87 -11.01
CA ILE A 148 21.15 7.66 -11.72
C ILE A 148 19.95 7.93 -10.81
N SER A 149 19.05 8.81 -11.24
CA SER A 149 17.79 9.03 -10.52
C SER A 149 16.83 7.85 -10.65
N LYS A 150 15.94 7.67 -9.66
CA LYS A 150 14.88 6.64 -9.70
C LYS A 150 13.98 6.79 -10.93
N SER A 151 13.66 8.02 -11.33
CA SER A 151 12.84 8.27 -12.53
C SER A 151 13.57 7.86 -13.81
N THR A 152 14.88 8.09 -13.90
CA THR A 152 15.73 7.61 -14.99
C THR A 152 15.79 6.07 -15.01
N ALA A 153 15.93 5.42 -13.85
CA ALA A 153 15.94 3.96 -13.76
C ALA A 153 14.59 3.35 -14.17
N SER A 154 13.47 3.96 -13.75
CA SER A 154 12.13 3.54 -14.16
C SER A 154 11.93 3.64 -15.66
N ARG A 155 12.39 4.75 -16.27
CA ARG A 155 12.30 4.94 -17.73
C ARG A 155 13.15 3.92 -18.49
N ARG A 156 14.41 3.71 -18.07
CA ARG A 156 15.30 2.71 -18.68
C ARG A 156 14.81 1.28 -18.53
N LEU A 157 14.14 0.95 -17.43
CA LEU A 157 13.48 -0.36 -17.28
C LEU A 157 12.31 -0.51 -18.26
N ALA A 158 11.48 0.53 -18.44
CA ALA A 158 10.40 0.51 -19.41
C ALA A 158 10.92 0.35 -20.84
N ASP A 159 12.01 1.05 -21.18
CA ASP A 159 12.69 0.93 -22.47
C ASP A 159 13.27 -0.49 -22.67
N ALA A 160 13.84 -1.08 -21.62
CA ALA A 160 14.33 -2.46 -21.64
C ALA A 160 13.21 -3.49 -21.84
N GLN A 161 12.07 -3.31 -21.16
CA GLN A 161 10.89 -4.16 -21.32
C GLN A 161 10.29 -4.05 -22.73
N TYR A 162 10.29 -2.83 -23.28
CA TYR A 162 9.86 -2.61 -24.66
C TYR A 162 10.78 -3.34 -25.65
N ALA A 163 12.11 -3.23 -25.46
CA ALA A 163 13.08 -3.93 -26.30
C ALA A 163 12.89 -5.46 -26.22
N LEU A 164 12.76 -6.02 -25.01
CA LEU A 164 12.55 -7.46 -24.83
C LEU A 164 11.24 -7.93 -25.50
N ARG A 165 10.18 -7.14 -25.39
CA ARG A 165 8.91 -7.44 -26.04
C ARG A 165 9.06 -7.44 -27.55
N SER A 166 9.74 -6.46 -28.13
CA SER A 166 10.00 -6.40 -29.58
C SER A 166 10.80 -7.59 -30.06
N THR A 167 11.81 -8.03 -29.30
CA THR A 167 12.58 -9.25 -29.58
C THR A 167 11.69 -10.49 -29.58
N PHE A 168 10.78 -10.64 -28.61
CA PHE A 168 9.83 -11.76 -28.63
C PHE A 168 8.94 -11.73 -29.87
N LYS A 169 8.48 -10.56 -30.32
CA LYS A 169 7.71 -10.43 -31.57
C LYS A 169 8.50 -10.85 -32.80
N GLU A 170 9.76 -10.43 -32.89
CA GLU A 170 10.66 -10.80 -33.98
C GLU A 170 10.95 -12.31 -34.02
N MET A 171 10.94 -12.95 -32.85
CA MET A 171 10.98 -14.41 -32.69
C MET A 171 9.64 -15.09 -33.00
N GLN A 172 8.63 -14.34 -33.47
CA GLN A 172 7.25 -14.81 -33.72
C GLN A 172 6.55 -15.35 -32.45
N LEU A 173 6.97 -14.86 -31.29
CA LEU A 173 6.44 -15.21 -29.97
C LEU A 173 5.58 -14.06 -29.43
N ASP A 174 4.53 -13.72 -30.17
CA ASP A 174 3.68 -12.56 -29.91
C ASP A 174 2.66 -12.79 -28.78
N THR A 175 2.26 -14.04 -28.59
CA THR A 175 1.31 -14.47 -27.57
C THR A 175 1.92 -15.50 -26.62
N TYR A 176 1.25 -15.69 -25.48
CA TYR A 176 1.61 -16.75 -24.53
C TYR A 176 1.52 -18.15 -25.16
N ASP A 177 0.61 -18.35 -26.12
CA ASP A 177 0.45 -19.62 -26.83
C ASP A 177 1.58 -19.84 -27.85
N ASP A 178 2.09 -18.79 -28.50
CA ASP A 178 3.25 -18.87 -29.40
C ASP A 178 4.53 -19.24 -28.63
N LEU A 179 4.66 -18.73 -27.40
CA LEU A 179 5.71 -19.10 -26.43
C LEU A 179 5.72 -20.59 -26.08
N CYS A 180 4.64 -21.34 -26.35
CA CYS A 180 4.46 -22.70 -25.87
C CYS A 180 4.38 -23.79 -26.97
N ASN A 181 4.15 -23.46 -28.25
CA ASN A 181 3.59 -24.45 -29.22
C ASN A 181 4.45 -24.90 -30.43
N ASP A 182 5.76 -24.65 -30.52
CA ASP A 182 6.53 -25.07 -31.72
C ASP A 182 7.02 -26.54 -31.68
N HIS A 183 6.45 -27.37 -32.57
CA HIS A 183 6.63 -28.83 -32.68
C HIS A 183 7.97 -29.24 -33.34
N LEU A 184 8.71 -28.32 -33.98
CA LEU A 184 10.02 -28.61 -34.59
C LEU A 184 11.16 -28.71 -33.55
N PHE A 185 10.93 -28.19 -32.33
CA PHE A 185 11.94 -28.11 -31.28
C PHE A 185 12.10 -29.41 -30.47
N VAL A 186 11.07 -30.25 -30.39
CA VAL A 186 11.11 -31.55 -29.67
C VAL A 186 12.19 -32.48 -30.26
N SER A 187 12.45 -32.38 -31.56
CA SER A 187 13.49 -33.16 -32.25
C SER A 187 14.93 -32.68 -31.95
N ALA A 188 15.11 -31.38 -31.69
CA ALA A 188 16.41 -30.80 -31.34
C ALA A 188 16.79 -31.07 -29.87
N VAL A 189 15.80 -31.11 -28.97
CA VAL A 189 15.99 -31.30 -27.53
C VAL A 189 16.38 -32.73 -27.16
N LEU A 190 15.88 -33.75 -27.86
CA LEU A 190 16.28 -35.15 -27.60
C LEU A 190 17.78 -35.42 -27.87
N ASN A 191 18.49 -34.48 -28.50
CA ASN A 191 19.87 -34.63 -28.93
C ASN A 191 20.87 -33.66 -28.26
N TYR A 192 20.48 -32.91 -27.22
CA TYR A 192 21.34 -31.88 -26.62
C TYR A 192 21.71 -32.14 -25.16
N THR A 193 23.01 -32.08 -24.83
CA THR A 193 23.58 -32.14 -23.47
C THR A 193 24.76 -31.18 -23.34
N PRO A 194 24.74 -30.24 -22.38
CA PRO A 194 26.01 -29.76 -21.80
C PRO A 194 25.98 -29.44 -20.29
N GLU A 195 27.21 -29.37 -19.77
CA GLU A 195 27.68 -29.64 -18.41
C GLU A 195 27.52 -28.52 -17.37
N HIS A 196 27.47 -28.93 -16.09
CA HIS A 196 27.46 -28.06 -14.91
C HIS A 196 28.80 -27.35 -14.67
N VAL A 197 28.75 -26.03 -14.36
CA VAL A 197 29.83 -25.31 -13.67
C VAL A 197 29.24 -24.42 -12.56
N ALA A 198 29.77 -24.55 -11.34
CA ALA A 198 29.39 -23.77 -10.16
C ALA A 198 30.02 -22.35 -10.17
N PRO A 199 29.38 -21.31 -9.57
CA PRO A 199 29.90 -19.96 -9.65
C PRO A 199 30.93 -19.65 -8.55
N THR A 200 32.14 -19.28 -8.98
CA THR A 200 33.18 -18.64 -8.17
C THR A 200 33.03 -17.11 -8.16
N ASN A 201 33.35 -16.51 -7.01
CA ASN A 201 33.27 -15.09 -6.65
C ASN A 201 33.86 -14.09 -7.66
N THR A 202 33.27 -12.88 -7.70
CA THR A 202 34.05 -11.64 -7.84
C THR A 202 33.47 -10.47 -7.03
N HIS A 203 34.36 -9.92 -6.20
CA HIS A 203 34.34 -8.78 -5.29
C HIS A 203 33.35 -7.60 -5.49
N LEU A 204 32.61 -7.31 -4.42
CA LEU A 204 32.05 -5.99 -4.10
C LEU A 204 33.02 -5.25 -3.15
N LEU A 205 33.26 -3.96 -3.40
CA LEU A 205 33.89 -3.08 -2.40
C LEU A 205 32.87 -2.68 -1.33
N PRO A 206 33.29 -2.55 -0.06
CA PRO A 206 32.40 -2.60 1.08
C PRO A 206 31.77 -1.23 1.36
N MET A 207 30.44 -1.19 1.38
CA MET A 207 29.73 -0.12 2.07
C MET A 207 30.03 -0.22 3.56
N SER A 208 30.26 0.94 4.18
CA SER A 208 30.57 1.06 5.60
C SER A 208 29.55 0.26 6.42
N PRO A 209 30.01 -0.68 7.28
CA PRO A 209 29.12 -1.56 7.98
C PRO A 209 28.37 -0.75 9.04
N HIS A 210 27.09 -0.49 8.84
CA HIS A 210 26.20 -0.63 9.98
C HIS A 210 26.38 -2.08 10.43
N LYS A 211 27.15 -2.27 11.52
CA LYS A 211 27.38 -3.57 12.14
C LYS A 211 26.02 -4.27 12.18
N ARG A 212 25.84 -5.31 11.36
CA ARG A 212 24.80 -6.31 11.62
C ARG A 212 25.17 -6.87 12.98
N ASP A 213 24.50 -6.39 14.00
CA ASP A 213 24.58 -7.00 15.29
C ASP A 213 23.94 -8.39 15.16
N ARG A 214 24.80 -9.40 14.96
CA ARG A 214 24.40 -10.81 14.82
C ARG A 214 23.73 -11.35 16.10
N THR A 215 23.67 -10.56 17.18
CA THR A 215 23.01 -10.92 18.44
C THR A 215 21.52 -10.57 18.46
N LEU A 216 21.03 -9.67 17.60
CA LEU A 216 19.62 -9.29 17.53
C LEU A 216 18.88 -10.21 16.53
N LYS A 217 17.94 -11.01 17.04
CA LYS A 217 17.05 -11.81 16.19
C LYS A 217 16.12 -10.89 15.39
N PRO A 218 15.88 -11.18 14.10
CA PRO A 218 14.98 -10.39 13.27
C PRO A 218 13.54 -10.46 13.77
N ILE A 219 12.89 -9.30 13.89
CA ILE A 219 11.49 -9.16 14.26
C ILE A 219 10.64 -9.42 13.01
N ARG A 220 9.75 -10.41 13.07
CA ARG A 220 8.82 -10.75 12.00
C ARG A 220 7.53 -9.96 12.16
N ILE A 221 7.26 -9.08 11.21
CA ILE A 221 6.10 -8.19 11.20
C ILE A 221 5.18 -8.61 10.07
N GLY A 222 3.93 -8.96 10.40
CA GLY A 222 2.86 -9.15 9.42
C GLY A 222 2.10 -7.84 9.19
N ILE A 223 2.04 -7.36 7.95
CA ILE A 223 1.25 -6.18 7.58
C ILE A 223 0.04 -6.63 6.79
N PHE A 224 -1.15 -6.31 7.28
CA PHE A 224 -2.40 -6.64 6.59
C PHE A 224 -2.65 -5.77 5.36
N ILE A 225 -2.89 -6.43 4.23
CA ILE A 225 -3.25 -5.83 2.95
C ILE A 225 -4.58 -6.43 2.51
N SER A 226 -5.57 -5.58 2.23
CA SER A 226 -6.92 -6.01 1.90
C SER A 226 -7.28 -5.63 0.47
N GLN A 227 -7.54 -6.65 -0.36
CA GLN A 227 -8.18 -6.47 -1.65
C GLN A 227 -9.61 -5.94 -1.45
N GLN A 228 -10.34 -6.44 -0.45
CA GLN A 228 -11.69 -5.97 -0.15
C GLN A 228 -11.73 -4.47 0.16
N SER A 229 -10.77 -3.97 0.94
CA SER A 229 -10.63 -2.53 1.24
C SER A 229 -10.31 -1.72 -0.02
N HIS A 230 -9.50 -2.26 -0.94
CA HIS A 230 -9.25 -1.63 -2.23
C HIS A 230 -10.50 -1.58 -3.12
N MET A 231 -11.35 -2.60 -3.04
CA MET A 231 -12.58 -2.70 -3.83
C MET A 231 -13.72 -1.82 -3.32
N LEU A 232 -13.65 -1.35 -2.06
CA LEU A 232 -14.59 -0.38 -1.52
C LEU A 232 -14.51 0.94 -2.29
N ARG A 233 -15.69 1.50 -2.59
CA ARG A 233 -15.81 2.83 -3.19
C ARG A 233 -16.03 3.87 -2.08
N SER A 234 -15.31 4.98 -2.16
CA SER A 234 -15.57 6.16 -1.35
C SER A 234 -16.92 6.78 -1.73
N LYS A 235 -17.37 7.79 -0.97
CA LYS A 235 -18.57 8.58 -1.30
C LYS A 235 -18.50 9.25 -2.68
N HIS A 236 -17.29 9.43 -3.21
CA HIS A 236 -17.03 10.01 -4.53
C HIS A 236 -16.80 8.94 -5.61
N GLY A 237 -17.07 7.66 -5.32
CA GLY A 237 -16.97 6.56 -6.28
C GLY A 237 -15.55 6.01 -6.48
N THR A 238 -14.53 6.65 -5.90
CA THR A 238 -13.11 6.28 -6.03
C THR A 238 -12.74 5.08 -5.15
N ARG A 239 -11.85 4.21 -5.64
CA ARG A 239 -11.28 3.11 -4.86
C ARG A 239 -10.14 3.56 -3.96
N LEU A 240 -9.94 2.86 -2.86
CA LEU A 240 -8.83 3.14 -1.94
C LEU A 240 -7.52 2.59 -2.49
N HIS A 241 -6.49 3.43 -2.65
CA HIS A 241 -5.18 2.98 -3.14
C HIS A 241 -4.43 2.11 -2.11
N PHE A 242 -3.68 1.09 -2.53
CA PHE A 242 -2.90 0.24 -1.62
C PHE A 242 -1.85 1.01 -0.81
N ALA A 243 -1.24 2.03 -1.41
CA ALA A 243 -0.33 2.93 -0.72
C ALA A 243 -0.95 3.57 0.54
N PHE A 244 -2.28 3.76 0.57
CA PHE A 244 -2.98 4.28 1.74
C PHE A 244 -3.01 3.27 2.89
N GLN A 245 -3.23 1.98 2.58
CA GLN A 245 -3.20 0.89 3.57
C GLN A 245 -1.84 0.83 4.28
N LEU A 246 -0.79 1.26 3.58
CA LEU A 246 0.61 1.21 3.99
C LEU A 246 1.18 2.59 4.37
N ILE A 247 0.35 3.60 4.65
CA ILE A 247 0.83 4.99 4.79
C ILE A 247 1.92 5.18 5.87
N ASN A 248 1.84 4.41 6.97
CA ASN A 248 2.82 4.47 8.07
C ASN A 248 3.91 3.39 7.96
N MET A 249 3.61 2.25 7.34
CA MET A 249 4.51 1.09 7.33
C MET A 249 5.23 0.87 5.98
N GLY A 250 4.76 1.48 4.89
CA GLY A 250 5.25 1.24 3.53
C GLY A 250 6.66 1.76 3.25
N ARG A 251 7.26 2.51 4.18
CA ARG A 251 8.64 3.04 4.04
C ARG A 251 9.59 2.58 5.15
N ILE A 252 9.11 1.76 6.09
CA ILE A 252 9.98 1.30 7.17
C ILE A 252 10.97 0.26 6.62
N THR A 253 12.25 0.59 6.72
CA THR A 253 13.33 -0.31 6.32
C THR A 253 14.35 -0.33 7.45
N HIS A 254 14.57 -1.52 8.01
CA HIS A 254 15.57 -1.71 9.06
C HIS A 254 16.10 -3.15 8.96
N PRO A 255 17.42 -3.37 9.09
CA PRO A 255 18.04 -4.68 8.86
C PRO A 255 17.51 -5.78 9.78
N ASN A 256 16.91 -5.41 10.92
CA ASN A 256 16.31 -6.33 11.89
C ASN A 256 14.81 -6.59 11.66
N LEU A 257 14.20 -6.09 10.57
CA LEU A 257 12.77 -6.25 10.29
C LEU A 257 12.53 -7.17 9.10
N HIS A 258 11.74 -8.21 9.33
CA HIS A 258 11.27 -9.14 8.32
C HIS A 258 9.77 -8.91 8.10
N ILE A 259 9.43 -8.31 6.96
CA ILE A 259 8.10 -7.83 6.65
C ILE A 259 7.37 -8.86 5.78
N VAL A 260 6.27 -9.37 6.30
CA VAL A 260 5.41 -10.39 5.69
C VAL A 260 4.06 -9.76 5.34
N GLY A 261 3.57 -10.00 4.13
CA GLY A 261 2.23 -9.55 3.71
C GLY A 261 1.16 -10.48 4.25
N LEU A 262 0.19 -9.97 4.99
CA LEU A 262 -0.99 -10.75 5.38
C LEU A 262 -2.11 -10.41 4.41
N ILE A 263 -2.53 -11.40 3.63
CA ILE A 263 -3.45 -11.17 2.52
C ILE A 263 -4.71 -12.03 2.67
N GLU A 264 -5.81 -11.58 2.06
CA GLU A 264 -7.05 -12.36 2.01
C GLU A 264 -6.86 -13.65 1.19
N PRO A 265 -7.55 -14.76 1.51
CA PRO A 265 -7.45 -16.00 0.75
C PRO A 265 -7.69 -15.77 -0.75
N GLY A 266 -6.80 -16.28 -1.60
CA GLY A 266 -6.90 -16.14 -3.07
C GLY A 266 -6.59 -14.74 -3.61
N SER A 267 -6.29 -13.74 -2.76
CA SER A 267 -6.04 -12.37 -3.22
C SER A 267 -4.66 -12.15 -3.83
N ILE A 268 -3.74 -13.12 -3.75
CA ILE A 268 -2.44 -13.02 -4.43
C ILE A 268 -2.58 -12.97 -5.96
N ASP A 269 -3.61 -13.62 -6.50
CA ASP A 269 -3.94 -13.58 -7.93
C ASP A 269 -4.49 -12.21 -8.38
N TYR A 270 -4.80 -11.33 -7.43
CA TYR A 270 -5.20 -9.96 -7.70
C TYR A 270 -3.96 -9.09 -7.91
N GLY A 271 -3.65 -8.79 -9.18
CA GLY A 271 -2.42 -8.08 -9.58
C GLY A 271 -2.02 -6.86 -8.74
N PRO A 272 -2.95 -5.99 -8.29
CA PRO A 272 -2.61 -4.88 -7.38
C PRO A 272 -2.04 -5.30 -6.02
N VAL A 273 -2.45 -6.45 -5.46
CA VAL A 273 -1.89 -6.99 -4.21
C VAL A 273 -0.45 -7.45 -4.45
N GLU A 274 -0.21 -8.25 -5.49
CA GLU A 274 1.13 -8.71 -5.87
C GLU A 274 2.08 -7.53 -6.16
N ALA A 275 1.59 -6.52 -6.89
CA ALA A 275 2.35 -5.32 -7.18
C ALA A 275 2.71 -4.54 -5.92
N SER A 276 1.79 -4.44 -4.96
CA SER A 276 2.02 -3.77 -3.69
C SER A 276 3.05 -4.51 -2.83
N LEU A 277 2.99 -5.84 -2.75
CA LEU A 277 3.99 -6.63 -2.03
C LEU A 277 5.40 -6.40 -2.58
N ARG A 278 5.54 -6.36 -3.91
CA ARG A 278 6.81 -6.04 -4.59
C ARG A 278 7.25 -4.59 -4.36
N GLU A 279 6.34 -3.63 -4.45
CA GLU A 279 6.67 -2.20 -4.37
C GLU A 279 7.10 -1.75 -2.96
N PHE A 280 6.44 -2.27 -1.92
CA PHE A 280 6.61 -1.83 -0.54
C PHE A 280 7.59 -2.68 0.28
N SER A 281 8.56 -3.33 -0.39
CA SER A 281 9.70 -4.01 0.23
C SER A 281 9.33 -5.13 1.22
N PHE A 282 8.28 -5.89 0.93
CA PHE A 282 7.96 -7.12 1.66
C PHE A 282 9.05 -8.16 1.42
N ASN A 283 9.99 -8.26 2.36
CA ASN A 283 11.22 -9.02 2.21
C ASN A 283 11.12 -10.46 2.75
N ALA A 284 9.97 -10.85 3.30
CA ALA A 284 9.73 -12.15 3.91
C ALA A 284 8.48 -12.87 3.38
N GLY A 285 8.02 -12.51 2.17
CA GLY A 285 6.90 -13.16 1.49
C GLY A 285 5.51 -12.72 1.99
N TYR A 286 4.51 -13.59 1.82
CA TYR A 286 3.13 -13.36 2.26
C TYR A 286 2.54 -14.59 2.96
N MET A 287 1.44 -14.39 3.67
CA MET A 287 0.68 -15.41 4.40
C MET A 287 -0.82 -15.19 4.22
N ASP A 288 -1.59 -16.27 4.27
CA ASP A 288 -3.05 -16.21 4.35
C ASP A 288 -3.46 -15.67 5.74
N ALA A 289 -4.15 -14.54 5.74
CA ALA A 289 -4.59 -13.86 6.96
C ALA A 289 -5.68 -14.62 7.75
N THR A 290 -6.23 -15.70 7.20
CA THR A 290 -7.17 -16.60 7.91
C THR A 290 -6.48 -17.74 8.67
N ASN A 291 -5.18 -17.96 8.45
CA ASN A 291 -4.44 -19.05 9.07
C ASN A 291 -3.83 -18.61 10.43
N ALA A 292 -4.56 -18.84 11.52
CA ALA A 292 -4.14 -18.47 12.86
C ALA A 292 -2.77 -19.06 13.26
N GLU A 293 -2.48 -20.32 12.91
CA GLU A 293 -1.20 -20.96 13.23
C GLU A 293 -0.02 -20.30 12.51
N ALA A 294 -0.20 -19.92 11.24
CA ALA A 294 0.81 -19.14 10.52
C ALA A 294 1.04 -17.77 11.19
N LEU A 295 -0.04 -17.08 11.59
CA LEU A 295 0.04 -15.78 12.25
C LEU A 295 0.77 -15.86 13.61
N LYS A 296 0.63 -16.95 14.37
CA LYS A 296 1.36 -17.18 15.64
C LYS A 296 2.89 -17.22 15.48
N THR A 297 3.39 -17.42 14.26
CA THR A 297 4.85 -17.40 13.98
C THR A 297 5.45 -15.99 14.00
N LEU A 298 4.61 -14.97 13.82
CA LEU A 298 5.00 -13.57 13.80
C LEU A 298 5.34 -13.05 15.20
N ASP A 299 5.99 -11.90 15.25
CA ASP A 299 6.25 -11.14 16.48
C ASP A 299 5.26 -9.99 16.63
N VAL A 300 4.90 -9.35 15.52
CA VAL A 300 3.96 -8.22 15.47
C VAL A 300 3.05 -8.35 14.25
N ILE A 301 1.78 -7.96 14.41
CA ILE A 301 0.81 -7.76 13.33
C ILE A 301 0.42 -6.29 13.30
N THR A 302 0.35 -5.69 12.10
CA THR A 302 -0.15 -4.33 11.88
C THR A 302 -1.36 -4.36 10.96
N LEU A 303 -2.44 -3.66 11.35
CA LEU A 303 -3.69 -3.69 10.58
C LEU A 303 -3.77 -2.64 9.48
N GLY A 304 -2.95 -1.59 9.52
CA GLY A 304 -2.93 -0.55 8.52
C GLY A 304 -4.25 0.22 8.40
N TYR A 305 -4.36 0.98 7.32
CA TYR A 305 -5.58 1.74 6.98
C TYR A 305 -6.47 0.93 6.05
N ASN A 306 -6.94 -0.20 6.56
CA ASN A 306 -7.93 -1.04 5.91
C ASN A 306 -9.34 -0.64 6.37
N PHE A 307 -10.36 -0.77 5.53
CA PHE A 307 -11.76 -0.48 5.91
C PHE A 307 -12.64 -1.72 5.86
N ALA A 308 -12.14 -2.79 5.25
CA ALA A 308 -12.75 -4.10 5.22
C ALA A 308 -11.78 -5.13 5.84
N ILE A 309 -12.33 -5.99 6.67
CA ILE A 309 -11.66 -7.17 7.21
C ILE A 309 -12.73 -8.21 7.53
N SER A 310 -12.53 -9.46 7.14
CA SER A 310 -13.53 -10.49 7.37
C SER A 310 -13.55 -10.95 8.84
N PRO A 311 -14.70 -11.39 9.39
CA PRO A 311 -14.75 -11.95 10.74
C PRO A 311 -13.79 -13.13 10.96
N THR A 312 -13.50 -13.91 9.90
CA THR A 312 -12.53 -15.01 9.96
C THR A 312 -11.11 -14.51 10.17
N ILE A 313 -10.71 -13.44 9.47
CA ILE A 313 -9.40 -12.81 9.68
C ILE A 313 -9.34 -12.17 11.07
N ILE A 314 -10.41 -11.51 11.53
CA ILE A 314 -10.47 -10.95 12.89
C ILE A 314 -10.23 -12.04 13.95
N ARG A 315 -10.86 -13.22 13.80
CA ARG A 315 -10.64 -14.36 14.71
C ARG A 315 -9.20 -14.85 14.67
N ALA A 316 -8.65 -15.10 13.49
CA ALA A 316 -7.27 -15.59 13.35
C ALA A 316 -6.24 -14.64 13.96
N ILE A 317 -6.42 -13.32 13.74
CA ILE A 317 -5.56 -12.30 14.37
C ILE A 317 -5.76 -12.28 15.89
N THR A 318 -7.00 -12.35 16.37
CA THR A 318 -7.28 -12.38 17.82
C THR A 318 -6.58 -13.58 18.49
N GLU A 319 -6.70 -14.78 17.93
CA GLU A 319 -6.04 -15.99 18.44
C GLU A 319 -4.51 -15.87 18.44
N ALA A 320 -3.93 -15.26 17.41
CA ALA A 320 -2.49 -15.01 17.36
C ALA A 320 -2.05 -14.02 18.46
N VAL A 321 -2.81 -12.94 18.65
CA VAL A 321 -2.51 -11.93 19.68
C VAL A 321 -2.68 -12.52 21.08
N GLU A 322 -3.73 -13.29 21.34
CA GLU A 322 -3.93 -13.97 22.63
C GLU A 322 -2.76 -14.88 22.99
N SER A 323 -2.11 -15.49 22.00
CA SER A 323 -0.92 -16.33 22.18
C SER A 323 0.37 -15.57 22.48
N GLY A 324 0.39 -14.25 22.30
CA GLY A 324 1.56 -13.39 22.59
C GLY A 324 2.06 -12.54 21.41
N VAL A 325 1.47 -12.65 20.22
CA VAL A 325 1.84 -11.78 19.08
C VAL A 325 1.42 -10.34 19.39
N GLY A 326 2.30 -9.38 19.17
CA GLY A 326 1.97 -7.96 19.36
C GLY A 326 1.02 -7.43 18.27
N LEU A 327 0.14 -6.49 18.60
CA LEU A 327 -0.77 -5.87 17.63
C LEU A 327 -0.59 -4.36 17.59
N LEU A 328 -0.39 -3.83 16.39
CA LEU A 328 -0.53 -2.40 16.09
C LEU A 328 -1.84 -2.20 15.32
N ASN A 329 -2.74 -1.42 15.90
CA ASN A 329 -4.02 -1.07 15.28
C ASN A 329 -4.10 0.45 15.09
N GLU A 330 -4.16 0.90 13.84
CA GLU A 330 -4.16 2.31 13.48
C GLU A 330 -5.55 2.96 13.58
N GLY A 331 -6.58 2.22 13.98
CA GLY A 331 -7.88 2.78 14.32
C GLY A 331 -8.95 2.76 13.21
N HIS A 332 -8.57 2.36 12.00
CA HIS A 332 -9.45 2.41 10.82
C HIS A 332 -9.92 1.04 10.35
N CYS A 333 -9.18 -0.03 10.71
CA CYS A 333 -9.44 -1.40 10.29
C CYS A 333 -10.91 -1.76 10.47
N GLY A 334 -11.54 -2.27 9.41
CA GLY A 334 -12.90 -2.81 9.45
C GLY A 334 -14.03 -1.79 9.64
N GLY A 335 -13.77 -0.49 9.46
CA GLY A 335 -14.78 0.55 9.65
C GLY A 335 -15.98 0.50 8.72
N ALA A 336 -15.81 -0.02 7.50
CA ALA A 336 -16.90 -0.27 6.57
C ALA A 336 -17.42 -1.71 6.68
N ILE A 337 -16.52 -2.69 6.79
CA ILE A 337 -16.86 -4.12 6.92
C ILE A 337 -15.93 -4.75 7.97
N PRO A 338 -16.47 -5.31 9.08
CA PRO A 338 -17.88 -5.49 9.39
C PRO A 338 -18.58 -4.24 9.95
N GLY A 339 -17.84 -3.15 10.15
CA GLY A 339 -18.31 -1.94 10.83
C GLY A 339 -17.82 -1.87 12.27
N HIS A 340 -17.58 -0.65 12.77
CA HIS A 340 -16.96 -0.40 14.08
C HIS A 340 -17.78 -0.84 15.30
N HIS A 341 -19.05 -1.20 15.13
CA HIS A 341 -19.88 -1.76 16.20
C HIS A 341 -19.71 -3.27 16.38
N HIS A 342 -18.97 -3.95 15.49
CA HIS A 342 -18.71 -5.36 15.62
C HIS A 342 -17.81 -5.64 16.84
N HIS A 343 -18.29 -6.46 17.78
CA HIS A 343 -17.63 -6.70 19.07
C HIS A 343 -16.18 -7.19 18.93
N SER A 344 -15.92 -8.16 18.04
CA SER A 344 -14.55 -8.66 17.83
C SER A 344 -13.59 -7.58 17.30
N LEU A 345 -14.10 -6.59 16.55
CA LEU A 345 -13.27 -5.49 16.06
C LEU A 345 -13.00 -4.48 17.18
N GLN A 346 -13.99 -4.20 18.04
CA GLN A 346 -13.80 -3.37 19.24
C GLN A 346 -12.78 -3.98 20.20
N ASN A 347 -12.72 -5.31 20.28
CA ASN A 347 -11.69 -6.01 21.04
C ASN A 347 -10.28 -5.69 20.54
N LEU A 348 -10.04 -5.81 19.21
CA LEU A 348 -8.75 -5.44 18.58
C LEU A 348 -8.42 -3.94 18.70
N MET A 349 -9.42 -3.10 18.96
CA MET A 349 -9.30 -1.65 19.21
C MET A 349 -9.11 -1.29 20.68
N LEU A 350 -9.02 -2.28 21.58
CA LEU A 350 -9.05 -2.06 23.02
C LEU A 350 -10.21 -1.15 23.47
N ALA A 351 -11.33 -1.20 22.74
CA ALA A 351 -12.48 -0.35 22.98
C ALA A 351 -13.53 -1.12 23.78
N GLN A 352 -13.98 -0.52 24.88
CA GLN A 352 -15.21 -0.94 25.56
C GLN A 352 -16.43 -0.59 24.71
N SER A 353 -16.40 0.59 24.08
CA SER A 353 -17.48 1.06 23.22
C SER A 353 -16.95 2.01 22.16
N TYR A 354 -17.30 1.76 20.89
CA TYR A 354 -17.04 2.68 19.80
C TYR A 354 -18.16 3.71 19.67
N LEU A 355 -17.82 4.99 19.75
CA LEU A 355 -18.79 6.09 19.78
C LEU A 355 -19.04 6.70 18.40
N GLY A 356 -18.09 6.58 17.48
CA GLY A 356 -18.20 7.11 16.13
C GLY A 356 -16.86 7.63 15.63
N TYR A 357 -16.89 8.41 14.56
CA TYR A 357 -15.71 9.05 14.00
C TYR A 357 -15.88 10.56 14.04
N HIS A 358 -14.83 11.28 14.37
CA HIS A 358 -14.86 12.73 14.37
C HIS A 358 -14.18 13.28 13.11
N HIS A 359 -14.86 14.21 12.44
CA HIS A 359 -14.26 15.08 11.42
C HIS A 359 -14.23 16.50 11.97
N VAL A 360 -13.05 17.13 11.93
CA VAL A 360 -12.91 18.53 12.36
C VAL A 360 -13.67 19.47 11.42
N HIS A 361 -13.69 19.15 10.12
CA HIS A 361 -14.39 19.91 9.09
C HIS A 361 -15.06 18.95 8.09
N PRO A 362 -16.23 19.30 7.51
CA PRO A 362 -16.96 18.43 6.57
C PRO A 362 -16.17 18.06 5.31
N ASN A 363 -15.38 19.01 4.78
CA ASN A 363 -14.68 18.87 3.50
C ASN A 363 -13.15 18.90 3.62
N ILE A 364 -12.61 19.18 4.81
CA ILE A 364 -11.16 19.33 5.04
C ILE A 364 -10.76 18.32 6.10
N CYS A 365 -9.92 17.35 5.71
CA CYS A 365 -9.43 16.33 6.63
C CYS A 365 -8.10 16.74 7.26
N HIS A 366 -7.73 16.11 8.38
CA HIS A 366 -6.43 16.24 9.06
C HIS A 366 -6.08 17.62 9.62
N ILE A 367 -7.07 18.52 9.81
CA ILE A 367 -6.86 19.74 10.59
C ILE A 367 -6.34 19.34 11.98
N PRO A 368 -5.16 19.84 12.40
CA PRO A 368 -4.56 19.38 13.64
C PRO A 368 -5.30 19.96 14.85
N LEU A 369 -5.41 19.14 15.89
CA LEU A 369 -5.89 19.53 17.21
C LEU A 369 -4.76 19.35 18.23
N LYS A 370 -4.81 20.18 19.28
CA LYS A 370 -3.90 20.08 20.40
C LYS A 370 -4.17 18.81 21.19
N SER A 371 -3.12 18.05 21.45
CA SER A 371 -3.13 16.80 22.22
C SER A 371 -2.10 16.87 23.34
N THR A 372 -2.39 16.25 24.49
CA THR A 372 -1.52 16.27 25.66
C THR A 372 -1.07 14.87 26.03
N VAL A 373 0.22 14.73 26.37
CA VAL A 373 0.81 13.50 26.94
C VAL A 373 0.30 13.32 28.36
N LEU A 374 -0.27 12.15 28.64
CA LEU A 374 -0.85 11.82 29.94
C LEU A 374 0.10 11.00 30.82
N LYS A 375 0.92 10.13 30.20
CA LYS A 375 1.85 9.24 30.92
C LYS A 375 3.15 9.07 30.17
N ARG A 376 4.25 8.83 30.90
CA ARG A 376 5.52 8.37 30.32
C ARG A 376 5.39 6.93 29.85
N HIS A 377 6.04 6.58 28.75
CA HIS A 377 6.04 5.21 28.25
C HIS A 377 7.25 4.94 27.32
N PRO A 378 7.78 3.71 27.27
CA PRO A 378 8.88 3.35 26.35
C PRO A 378 8.60 3.56 24.85
N ILE A 379 7.33 3.74 24.47
CA ILE A 379 6.94 4.05 23.09
C ILE A 379 7.23 5.53 22.74
N ILE A 380 7.06 6.43 23.70
CA ILE A 380 7.16 7.90 23.56
C ILE A 380 8.32 8.43 24.40
N GLN A 381 9.50 7.83 24.23
CA GLN A 381 10.68 8.18 25.00
C GLN A 381 11.03 9.66 24.84
N GLY A 382 11.41 10.31 25.94
CA GLY A 382 11.71 11.74 25.99
C GLY A 382 10.48 12.65 26.17
N LEU A 383 9.26 12.19 25.85
CA LEU A 383 8.03 12.93 26.17
C LEU A 383 7.65 12.79 27.65
N ALA A 384 7.16 13.87 28.23
CA ALA A 384 6.72 13.97 29.62
C ALA A 384 5.22 14.29 29.71
N PRO A 385 4.53 13.86 30.79
CA PRO A 385 3.16 14.28 31.05
C PRO A 385 3.03 15.80 31.03
N GLY A 386 2.04 16.30 30.30
CA GLY A 386 1.83 17.74 30.06
C GLY A 386 2.46 18.27 28.77
N ASP A 387 3.34 17.52 28.11
CA ASP A 387 3.85 17.91 26.78
C ASP A 387 2.71 17.96 25.77
N SER A 388 2.72 18.99 24.93
CA SER A 388 1.68 19.27 23.95
C SER A 388 2.15 18.92 22.53
N LEU A 389 1.27 18.27 21.77
CA LEU A 389 1.49 17.89 20.38
C LEU A 389 0.35 18.40 19.49
N SER A 390 0.67 18.60 18.20
CA SER A 390 -0.27 19.01 17.16
C SER A 390 -0.54 17.79 16.27
N ILE A 391 -1.72 17.18 16.40
CA ILE A 391 -2.04 15.89 15.78
C ILE A 391 -3.30 16.01 14.95
N PRO A 392 -3.39 15.38 13.76
CA PRO A 392 -4.62 15.31 12.98
C PRO A 392 -5.85 15.01 13.85
N GLY A 393 -6.79 15.95 13.87
CA GLY A 393 -7.94 15.91 14.76
C GLY A 393 -8.99 14.87 14.36
N CYS A 394 -9.05 14.52 13.08
CA CYS A 394 -9.96 13.50 12.58
C CYS A 394 -9.60 12.12 13.14
N GLY A 395 -10.59 11.26 13.33
CA GLY A 395 -10.33 9.87 13.73
C GLY A 395 -11.45 9.22 14.53
N PRO A 396 -11.29 7.93 14.85
CA PRO A 396 -12.23 7.20 15.67
C PRO A 396 -12.28 7.77 17.10
N VAL A 397 -13.49 7.85 17.65
CA VAL A 397 -13.74 8.20 19.05
C VAL A 397 -14.39 6.99 19.72
N PHE A 398 -13.79 6.56 20.81
CA PHE A 398 -14.22 5.38 21.54
C PHE A 398 -13.87 5.53 23.02
N ILE A 399 -14.54 4.73 23.85
CA ILE A 399 -14.22 4.56 25.27
C ILE A 399 -13.25 3.37 25.35
N PRO A 400 -11.99 3.58 25.73
CA PRO A 400 -11.05 2.48 25.93
C PRO A 400 -11.50 1.56 27.07
N LYS A 401 -11.11 0.28 27.03
CA LYS A 401 -11.40 -0.63 28.14
C LYS A 401 -10.71 -0.18 29.44
N PRO A 402 -11.29 -0.43 30.63
CA PRO A 402 -10.77 0.08 31.91
C PRO A 402 -9.31 -0.32 32.22
N GLU A 403 -8.88 -1.50 31.77
CA GLU A 403 -7.53 -2.04 31.96
C GLU A 403 -6.47 -1.41 31.05
N THR A 404 -6.87 -0.55 30.12
CA THR A 404 -5.98 0.08 29.15
C THR A 404 -5.37 1.36 29.70
N THR A 405 -4.25 1.76 29.11
CA THR A 405 -3.59 3.02 29.45
C THR A 405 -3.60 3.96 28.25
N ILE A 406 -4.22 5.12 28.42
CA ILE A 406 -4.16 6.23 27.47
C ILE A 406 -2.86 7.00 27.71
N LEU A 407 -1.99 7.04 26.70
CA LEU A 407 -0.72 7.77 26.72
C LEU A 407 -0.87 9.18 26.19
N LEU A 408 -1.73 9.37 25.18
CA LEU A 408 -1.94 10.64 24.49
C LEU A 408 -3.41 10.82 24.15
N GLN A 409 -3.94 12.03 24.35
CA GLN A 409 -5.35 12.34 24.13
C GLN A 409 -5.54 13.79 23.67
N ASN A 410 -6.60 14.05 22.91
CA ASN A 410 -6.99 15.42 22.54
C ASN A 410 -7.39 16.27 23.76
N ASP A 411 -7.02 17.55 23.70
CA ASP A 411 -7.33 18.56 24.72
C ASP A 411 -8.80 19.00 24.69
N GLN A 412 -9.46 18.89 23.55
CA GLN A 412 -10.86 19.25 23.39
C GLN A 412 -11.72 17.99 23.24
N ALA A 413 -12.85 17.97 23.94
CA ALA A 413 -13.87 16.96 23.75
C ALA A 413 -14.58 17.22 22.42
N VAL A 414 -14.82 16.17 21.65
CA VAL A 414 -15.42 16.25 20.32
C VAL A 414 -16.73 15.48 20.28
N LEU A 415 -17.62 15.88 19.37
CA LEU A 415 -18.82 15.12 19.05
C LEU A 415 -18.49 14.15 17.91
N PRO A 416 -18.50 12.83 18.16
CA PRO A 416 -18.34 11.86 17.08
C PRO A 416 -19.63 11.76 16.29
N THR A 417 -19.50 11.62 14.97
CA THR A 417 -20.60 11.26 14.09
C THR A 417 -20.55 9.77 13.82
N SER A 418 -21.69 9.09 13.96
CA SER A 418 -21.80 7.71 13.50
C SER A 418 -21.75 7.74 11.97
N HIS A 419 -20.76 7.06 11.36
CA HIS A 419 -20.65 6.94 9.90
C HIS A 419 -21.88 6.24 9.28
N HIS A 420 -22.72 5.62 10.11
CA HIS A 420 -24.04 5.12 9.77
C HIS A 420 -25.05 5.98 10.51
N TYR A 421 -25.84 6.73 9.75
CA TYR A 421 -26.85 7.65 10.21
C TYR A 421 -27.67 7.06 11.38
N ARG A 422 -27.92 7.89 12.41
CA ARG A 422 -28.96 7.74 13.48
C ARG A 422 -28.54 7.26 14.88
N ILE A 423 -27.28 7.40 15.32
CA ILE A 423 -26.99 7.34 16.76
C ILE A 423 -26.37 8.66 17.20
N ALA A 424 -27.17 9.50 17.87
CA ALA A 424 -26.64 10.64 18.59
C ALA A 424 -25.73 10.11 19.71
N CYS A 425 -24.43 10.35 19.61
CA CYS A 425 -23.56 10.22 20.78
C CYS A 425 -23.92 11.37 21.73
N PRO A 426 -24.51 11.09 22.91
CA PRO A 426 -25.19 12.12 23.68
C PRO A 426 -24.23 13.11 24.36
N LYS A 427 -22.91 12.86 24.36
CA LYS A 427 -21.93 13.67 25.09
C LYS A 427 -20.61 13.87 24.32
N PRO A 428 -20.07 15.10 24.28
CA PRO A 428 -18.71 15.35 23.83
C PRO A 428 -17.70 14.47 24.57
N THR A 429 -16.82 13.81 23.84
CA THR A 429 -15.82 12.88 24.39
C THR A 429 -14.44 13.20 23.84
N ARG A 430 -13.41 13.15 24.68
CA ARG A 430 -12.02 13.40 24.27
C ARG A 430 -11.48 12.20 23.50
N LYS A 431 -11.05 12.43 22.24
CA LYS A 431 -10.50 11.38 21.36
C LYS A 431 -9.19 10.82 21.94
N PRO A 432 -9.10 9.51 22.25
CA PRO A 432 -7.82 8.88 22.58
C PRO A 432 -6.94 8.79 21.32
N ILE A 433 -5.67 9.19 21.44
CA ILE A 433 -4.71 9.18 20.32
C ILE A 433 -3.82 7.95 20.38
N LEU A 434 -3.22 7.68 21.53
CA LEU A 434 -2.31 6.55 21.72
C LEU A 434 -2.73 5.80 22.97
N VAL A 435 -3.17 4.55 22.78
CA VAL A 435 -3.64 3.67 23.86
C VAL A 435 -2.83 2.39 23.83
N VAL A 436 -2.46 1.90 25.01
CA VAL A 436 -1.78 0.61 25.17
C VAL A 436 -2.57 -0.30 26.09
N GLY A 437 -2.49 -1.60 25.85
CA GLY A 437 -3.12 -2.62 26.67
C GLY A 437 -2.73 -4.01 26.19
N ASN A 438 -3.53 -5.01 26.57
CA ASN A 438 -3.25 -6.40 26.27
C ASN A 438 -4.52 -7.12 25.79
N ILE A 439 -4.32 -8.13 24.94
CA ILE A 439 -5.34 -9.14 24.62
C ILE A 439 -4.65 -10.49 24.83
N GLY A 440 -5.12 -11.26 25.81
CA GLY A 440 -4.39 -12.43 26.30
C GLY A 440 -2.95 -12.07 26.67
N SER A 441 -1.98 -12.79 26.09
CA SER A 441 -0.55 -12.55 26.33
C SER A 441 0.06 -11.47 25.41
N GLY A 442 -0.65 -11.03 24.37
CA GLY A 442 -0.16 -10.07 23.39
C GLY A 442 -0.32 -8.63 23.86
N ARG A 443 0.71 -7.81 23.65
CA ARG A 443 0.63 -6.35 23.81
C ARG A 443 -0.11 -5.76 22.60
N VAL A 444 -0.93 -4.74 22.85
CA VAL A 444 -1.68 -4.03 21.82
C VAL A 444 -1.43 -2.54 21.93
N ILE A 445 -1.14 -1.91 20.79
CA ILE A 445 -1.09 -0.46 20.63
C ILE A 445 -2.23 -0.05 19.69
N VAL A 446 -3.03 0.92 20.12
CA VAL A 446 -4.01 1.60 19.28
C VAL A 446 -3.51 3.03 19.05
N ASN A 447 -3.17 3.36 17.80
CA ASN A 447 -2.62 4.66 17.44
C ASN A 447 -3.47 5.35 16.37
N THR A 448 -4.23 6.36 16.76
CA THR A 448 -5.21 7.08 15.91
C THR A 448 -4.70 8.43 15.42
N SER A 449 -3.39 8.68 15.49
CA SER A 449 -2.75 9.93 15.06
C SER A 449 -2.76 10.17 13.54
N PHE A 450 -3.21 9.18 12.76
CA PHE A 450 -3.15 9.14 11.30
C PHE A 450 -1.71 9.03 10.76
N PHE A 451 -0.89 10.05 10.96
CA PHE A 451 0.53 10.04 10.59
C PHE A 451 1.40 9.83 11.83
N PHE A 452 2.23 8.79 11.82
CA PHE A 452 3.14 8.52 12.94
C PHE A 452 4.14 9.67 13.17
N ASP A 453 4.52 10.38 12.11
CA ASP A 453 5.39 11.56 12.19
C ASP A 453 4.79 12.70 13.01
N SER A 454 3.47 12.79 13.16
CA SER A 454 2.83 13.79 14.03
C SER A 454 3.22 13.65 15.51
N ILE A 455 3.69 12.47 15.91
CA ILE A 455 4.29 12.21 17.22
C ILE A 455 5.81 12.08 17.09
N GLY A 456 6.28 11.31 16.11
CA GLY A 456 7.69 10.97 15.95
C GLY A 456 8.62 12.14 15.65
N SER A 457 8.11 13.22 15.04
CA SER A 457 8.90 14.43 14.74
C SER A 457 9.00 15.43 15.89
N HIS A 458 8.36 15.17 17.03
CA HIS A 458 8.40 16.09 18.16
C HIS A 458 9.84 16.23 18.68
N LYS A 459 10.29 17.48 18.94
CA LYS A 459 11.69 17.79 19.33
C LYS A 459 12.22 17.02 20.54
N SER A 460 11.35 16.66 21.47
CA SER A 460 11.70 15.92 22.68
C SER A 460 11.61 14.40 22.50
N MET A 461 11.13 13.91 21.36
CA MET A 461 11.02 12.50 21.06
C MET A 461 12.42 11.88 20.90
N GLN A 462 12.65 10.76 21.56
CA GLN A 462 13.91 10.02 21.50
C GLN A 462 13.73 8.69 20.77
N GLY A 463 14.68 8.39 19.86
CA GLY A 463 14.61 7.23 19.00
C GLY A 463 13.57 7.35 17.89
N ASP A 464 13.44 6.32 17.07
CA ASP A 464 12.43 6.22 16.03
C ASP A 464 11.11 5.75 16.66
N PHE A 465 10.07 6.58 16.54
CA PHE A 465 8.76 6.30 17.14
C PHE A 465 8.13 4.99 16.65
N THR A 466 8.30 4.67 15.37
CA THR A 466 7.76 3.43 14.79
C THR A 466 8.52 2.23 15.30
N LEU A 467 9.85 2.29 15.36
CA LEU A 467 10.68 1.22 15.94
C LEU A 467 10.41 1.05 17.44
N ASN A 468 10.19 2.12 18.19
CA ASN A 468 9.83 2.04 19.61
C ASN A 468 8.52 1.26 19.81
N MET A 469 7.50 1.52 18.97
CA MET A 469 6.24 0.75 18.98
C MET A 469 6.49 -0.73 18.66
N LEU A 470 7.20 -1.02 17.57
CA LEU A 470 7.45 -2.39 17.12
C LEU A 470 8.26 -3.20 18.13
N ASN A 471 9.29 -2.60 18.73
CA ASN A 471 10.10 -3.25 19.76
C ASN A 471 9.26 -3.52 21.02
N TYR A 472 8.46 -2.56 21.48
CA TYR A 472 7.56 -2.75 22.61
C TYR A 472 6.55 -3.88 22.35
N LEU A 473 6.00 -3.96 21.14
CA LEU A 473 5.05 -5.01 20.75
C LEU A 473 5.70 -6.39 20.68
N ALA A 474 6.90 -6.48 20.12
CA ALA A 474 7.60 -7.74 19.89
C ALA A 474 8.21 -8.35 21.16
N GLU A 475 8.61 -7.52 22.14
CA GLU A 475 9.40 -7.94 23.30
C GLU A 475 8.85 -9.17 24.05
N PRO A 476 7.55 -9.27 24.40
CA PRO A 476 7.04 -10.46 25.10
C PRO A 476 7.21 -11.74 24.28
N ARG A 477 6.94 -11.66 22.97
CA ARG A 477 7.03 -12.81 22.06
C ARG A 477 8.47 -13.25 21.86
N LEU A 478 9.39 -12.31 21.73
CA LEU A 478 10.81 -12.60 21.63
C LEU A 478 11.33 -13.28 22.91
N ASN A 479 10.89 -12.82 24.08
CA ASN A 479 11.24 -13.43 25.37
C ASN A 479 10.69 -14.86 25.50
N GLN A 480 9.44 -15.10 25.08
CA GLN A 480 8.87 -16.46 25.04
C GLN A 480 9.67 -17.39 24.12
N LYS A 481 10.02 -16.92 22.91
CA LYS A 481 10.83 -17.68 21.95
C LYS A 481 12.23 -17.98 22.50
N LEU A 482 12.83 -17.03 23.23
CA LEU A 482 14.13 -17.23 23.89
C LEU A 482 14.03 -18.29 24.98
N GLN A 483 13.03 -18.21 25.86
CA GLN A 483 12.80 -19.19 26.92
C GLN A 483 12.59 -20.60 26.36
N ALA A 484 11.80 -20.76 25.30
CA ALA A 484 11.56 -22.06 24.66
C ALA A 484 12.84 -22.71 24.11
N MET A 485 13.83 -21.91 23.67
CA MET A 485 15.10 -22.41 23.16
C MET A 485 16.10 -22.79 24.25
N THR A 486 15.92 -22.32 25.49
CA THR A 486 16.80 -22.65 26.62
C THR A 486 16.43 -23.99 27.29
N TYR A 487 15.27 -24.56 26.97
CA TYR A 487 14.77 -25.84 27.50
C TYR A 487 14.83 -27.00 26.49
N THR A 488 15.41 -26.77 25.31
CA THR A 488 15.84 -27.77 24.31
C THR A 488 17.36 -27.81 24.27
#